data_AF-A0A7L3WCB2-F1
#
_entry.id   AF-A0A7L3WCB2-F1
#
_cell.length_a   1.000
_cell.length_b   1.000
_cell.length_c   1.000
_cell.angle_alpha   90.00
_cell.angle_beta   90.00
_cell.angle_gamma   90.00
#
_symmetry.space_group_name_H-M   'P 1'
#
loop_
_entity.id
_entity.type
_entity.pdbx_description
1 polymer ?
#
loop_
_entity_poly.entity_id
_entity_poly.type
_entity_poly.pdbx_seq_one_letter_code
_entity_poly.pdbx_strand_id
1 'polypeptide(L)'
;QLTEKLQDAENDSMAKIAELEKQLSQARRELEALREQLSPPRPPSPPAPQPQECYRLALERRLAELEEKGLVQILRGPDGDVAIEIVPVVIETPAAPVVTGDATGTGTRIGTGIGTSTATGTADATGTDAPAPALSPPSAPNAPPVSPPPPPP
;
A
#
# COMPACT_ATOMS: atom_id res chain seq x y z
N GLN A 1 -5.80 73.38 -13.17
CA GLN A 1 -5.12 72.94 -14.41
C GLN A 1 -4.18 71.75 -14.18
N LEU A 2 -3.19 71.81 -13.27
CA LEU A 2 -2.30 70.64 -13.06
C LEU A 2 -3.03 69.40 -12.52
N THR A 3 -3.91 69.59 -11.52
CA THR A 3 -4.69 68.49 -10.92
C THR A 3 -5.67 67.85 -11.91
N GLU A 4 -6.24 68.66 -12.80
CA GLU A 4 -7.16 68.23 -13.85
C GLU A 4 -6.43 67.37 -14.90
N LYS A 5 -5.27 67.83 -15.38
CA LYS A 5 -4.42 67.04 -16.29
C LYS A 5 -3.93 65.72 -15.67
N LEU A 6 -3.67 65.71 -14.37
CA LEU A 6 -3.30 64.49 -13.65
C LEU A 6 -4.47 63.50 -13.64
N GLN A 7 -5.67 63.98 -13.32
CA GLN A 7 -6.87 63.15 -13.30
C GLN A 7 -7.24 62.61 -14.69
N ASP A 8 -7.08 63.42 -15.74
CA ASP A 8 -7.28 62.97 -17.13
C ASP A 8 -6.29 61.83 -17.47
N ALA A 9 -5.01 61.98 -17.10
CA ALA A 9 -4.01 60.94 -17.33
C ALA A 9 -4.28 59.65 -16.52
N GLU A 10 -4.78 59.77 -15.29
CA GLU A 10 -5.20 58.62 -14.47
C GLU A 10 -6.40 57.92 -15.09
N ASN A 11 -7.39 58.66 -15.58
CA ASN A 11 -8.56 58.12 -16.26
C ASN A 11 -8.17 57.39 -17.56
N ASP A 12 -7.28 57.97 -18.36
CA ASP A 12 -6.75 57.33 -19.57
C ASP A 12 -6.01 56.04 -19.24
N SER A 13 -5.22 56.04 -18.16
CA SER A 13 -4.53 54.85 -17.67
C SER A 13 -5.53 53.75 -17.26
N MET A 14 -6.56 54.10 -16.49
CA MET A 14 -7.62 53.15 -16.11
C MET A 14 -8.36 52.59 -17.32
N ALA A 15 -8.74 53.45 -18.27
CA ALA A 15 -9.41 53.03 -19.50
C ALA A 15 -8.53 52.07 -20.31
N LYS A 16 -7.21 52.34 -20.36
CA LYS A 16 -6.26 51.47 -21.03
C LYS A 16 -6.09 50.13 -20.32
N ILE A 17 -6.05 50.12 -18.99
CA ILE A 17 -6.00 48.89 -18.19
C ILE A 17 -7.24 48.04 -18.46
N ALA A 18 -8.44 48.63 -18.40
CA ALA A 18 -9.70 47.91 -18.65
C ALA A 18 -9.75 47.31 -20.06
N GLU A 19 -9.29 48.04 -21.08
CA GLU A 19 -9.20 47.54 -22.44
C GLU A 19 -8.22 46.37 -22.56
N LEU A 20 -7.04 46.45 -21.92
CA LEU A 20 -6.06 45.35 -21.90
C LEU A 20 -6.60 44.11 -21.17
N GLU A 21 -7.28 44.30 -20.05
CA GLU A 21 -7.92 43.20 -19.30
C GLU A 21 -9.01 42.51 -20.14
N LYS A 22 -9.80 43.30 -20.87
CA LYS A 22 -10.77 42.77 -21.83
C LYS A 22 -10.10 41.99 -22.95
N GLN A 23 -9.02 42.51 -23.53
CA GLN A 23 -8.25 41.82 -24.56
C GLN A 23 -7.66 40.50 -24.06
N LEU A 24 -7.09 40.47 -22.85
CA LEU A 24 -6.58 39.24 -22.24
C LEU A 24 -7.67 38.22 -21.97
N SER A 25 -8.82 38.68 -21.47
CA SER A 25 -9.98 37.82 -21.21
C SER A 25 -10.53 37.22 -22.51
N GLN A 26 -10.60 38.04 -23.57
CA GLN A 26 -11.01 37.61 -24.89
C GLN A 26 -10.01 36.61 -25.50
N ALA A 27 -8.72 36.91 -25.47
CA ALA A 27 -7.69 36.01 -25.99
C ALA A 27 -7.66 34.65 -25.27
N ARG A 28 -7.88 34.64 -23.94
CA ARG A 28 -8.03 33.40 -23.17
C ARG A 28 -9.23 32.58 -23.63
N ARG A 29 -10.39 33.23 -23.81
CA ARG A 29 -11.60 32.57 -24.30
C ARG A 29 -11.42 32.00 -25.71
N GLU A 30 -10.77 32.73 -26.61
CA GLU A 30 -10.48 32.26 -27.97
C GLU A 30 -9.50 31.09 -27.96
N LEU A 31 -8.46 31.13 -27.12
CA LEU A 31 -7.54 29.99 -26.94
C LEU A 31 -8.25 28.76 -26.37
N GLU A 32 -9.15 28.92 -25.41
CA GLU A 32 -9.95 27.82 -24.87
C GLU A 32 -10.88 27.23 -25.93
N ALA A 33 -11.58 28.07 -26.70
CA ALA A 33 -12.42 27.63 -27.80
C ALA A 33 -11.63 26.87 -28.88
N LEU A 34 -10.43 27.35 -29.25
CA LEU A 34 -9.56 26.65 -30.19
C LEU A 34 -9.04 25.32 -29.62
N ARG A 35 -8.70 25.29 -28.33
CA ARG A 35 -8.29 24.06 -27.65
C ARG A 35 -9.41 23.03 -27.63
N GLU A 36 -10.65 23.43 -27.39
CA GLU A 36 -11.79 22.51 -27.44
C GLU A 36 -12.05 22.00 -28.86
N GLN A 37 -11.99 22.87 -29.87
CA GLN A 37 -12.17 22.48 -31.28
C GLN A 37 -11.08 21.53 -31.78
N LEU A 38 -9.83 21.71 -31.33
CA LEU A 38 -8.70 20.87 -31.70
C LEU A 38 -8.47 19.70 -30.73
N SER A 39 -9.14 19.68 -29.58
CA SER A 39 -8.98 18.59 -28.62
C SER A 39 -9.52 17.32 -29.24
N PRO A 40 -8.70 16.26 -29.36
CA PRO A 40 -9.23 14.94 -29.68
C PRO A 40 -10.17 14.49 -28.56
N PRO A 41 -11.08 13.54 -28.85
CA PRO A 41 -11.90 12.92 -27.82
C PRO A 41 -11.01 12.42 -26.68
N ARG A 42 -11.29 12.85 -25.45
CA ARG A 42 -10.56 12.34 -24.29
C ARG A 42 -10.81 10.82 -24.24
N PRO A 43 -9.75 9.98 -24.29
CA PRO A 43 -9.94 8.55 -24.16
C PRO A 43 -10.61 8.24 -22.81
N PRO A 44 -11.42 7.17 -22.72
CA PRO A 44 -11.97 6.76 -21.43
C PRO A 44 -10.83 6.59 -20.42
N SER A 45 -11.04 7.06 -19.19
CA SER A 45 -10.08 6.82 -18.10
C SER A 45 -9.80 5.32 -18.02
N PRO A 46 -8.53 4.90 -17.93
CA PRO A 46 -8.23 3.48 -17.80
C PRO A 46 -8.97 2.91 -16.58
N PRO A 47 -9.43 1.65 -16.65
CA PRO A 47 -10.05 1.03 -15.50
C PRO A 47 -9.08 1.08 -14.31
N ALA A 48 -9.60 1.34 -13.12
CA ALA A 48 -8.82 1.19 -11.91
C ALA A 48 -8.26 -0.26 -11.86
N PRO A 49 -6.99 -0.45 -11.46
CA PRO A 49 -6.41 -1.79 -11.40
C PRO A 49 -7.29 -2.67 -10.51
N GLN A 50 -7.54 -3.90 -10.96
CA GLN A 50 -8.40 -4.82 -10.22
C GLN A 50 -7.75 -5.11 -8.86
N PRO A 51 -8.51 -5.29 -7.76
CA PRO A 51 -7.95 -5.61 -6.45
C PRO A 51 -6.98 -6.81 -6.49
N GLN A 52 -7.22 -7.77 -7.38
CA GLN A 52 -6.37 -8.93 -7.60
C GLN A 52 -5.01 -8.58 -8.23
N GLU A 53 -4.96 -7.61 -9.16
CA GLU A 53 -3.71 -7.14 -9.77
C GLU A 53 -2.86 -6.39 -8.74
N CYS A 54 -3.50 -5.58 -7.90
CA CYS A 54 -2.84 -4.92 -6.78
C CYS A 54 -2.22 -5.92 -5.80
N TYR A 55 -2.96 -6.99 -5.47
CA TYR A 55 -2.44 -8.07 -4.62
C TYR A 55 -1.27 -8.81 -5.26
N ARG A 56 -1.36 -9.13 -6.56
CA ARG A 56 -0.29 -9.79 -7.33
C ARG A 56 0.99 -8.96 -7.32
N LEU A 57 0.91 -7.66 -7.61
CA LEU A 57 2.05 -6.75 -7.58
C LEU A 57 2.65 -6.59 -6.18
N ALA A 58 1.81 -6.54 -5.14
CA ALA A 58 2.30 -6.50 -3.76
C ALA A 58 3.07 -7.76 -3.40
N LEU A 59 2.60 -8.93 -3.84
CA LEU A 59 3.27 -10.20 -3.62
C LEU A 59 4.61 -10.27 -4.40
N GLU A 60 4.64 -9.86 -5.67
CA GLU A 60 5.88 -9.76 -6.46
C GLU A 60 6.93 -8.90 -5.76
N ARG A 61 6.52 -7.75 -5.23
CA ARG A 61 7.40 -6.88 -4.44
C ARG A 61 7.91 -7.57 -3.18
N ARG A 62 7.04 -8.23 -2.42
CA ARG A 62 7.44 -8.94 -1.19
C ARG A 62 8.41 -10.08 -1.48
N LEU A 63 8.22 -10.83 -2.56
CA LEU A 63 9.16 -11.87 -2.97
C LEU A 63 10.53 -11.28 -3.30
N ALA A 64 10.59 -10.18 -4.06
CA ALA A 64 11.84 -9.50 -4.37
C ALA A 64 12.55 -9.00 -3.11
N GLU A 65 11.82 -8.44 -2.15
CA GLU A 65 12.36 -8.01 -0.85
C GLU A 65 12.94 -9.18 -0.03
N LEU A 66 12.34 -10.38 -0.11
CA LEU A 66 12.86 -11.57 0.57
C LEU A 66 14.09 -12.17 -0.12
N GLU A 67 14.13 -12.10 -1.46
CA GLU A 67 15.27 -12.54 -2.26
C GLU A 67 16.48 -11.63 -2.05
N GLU A 68 16.29 -10.31 -2.02
CA GLU A 68 17.33 -9.33 -1.71
C GLU A 68 17.95 -9.56 -0.32
N LYS A 69 17.12 -9.97 0.65
CA LYS A 69 17.57 -10.32 2.01
C LYS A 69 18.27 -11.68 2.08
N GLY A 70 18.31 -12.44 0.97
CA GLY A 70 18.86 -13.78 0.93
C GLY A 70 18.07 -14.80 1.77
N LEU A 71 16.78 -14.52 2.04
CA LEU A 71 15.91 -15.41 2.82
C LEU A 71 15.24 -16.46 1.94
N VAL A 72 15.07 -16.14 0.66
CA VAL A 72 14.56 -17.04 -0.36
C VAL A 72 15.38 -16.92 -1.63
N GLN A 73 15.39 -17.97 -2.44
CA GLN A 73 15.90 -17.93 -3.80
C GLN A 73 14.78 -18.28 -4.78
N ILE A 74 14.59 -17.47 -5.81
CA ILE A 74 13.51 -17.64 -6.79
C ILE A 74 14.08 -18.28 -8.05
N LEU A 75 13.70 -19.52 -8.33
CA LEU A 75 14.10 -20.25 -9.54
C LEU A 75 12.98 -20.15 -10.57
N ARG A 76 13.28 -19.55 -11.72
CA ARG A 76 12.33 -19.35 -12.83
C ARG A 76 12.55 -20.44 -13.88
N GLY A 77 11.51 -21.22 -14.16
CA GLY A 77 11.49 -22.28 -15.15
C GLY A 77 11.19 -21.80 -16.57
N PRO A 78 11.38 -22.66 -17.58
CA PRO A 78 11.19 -22.32 -18.99
C PRO A 78 9.73 -22.03 -19.38
N ASP A 79 8.75 -22.59 -18.66
CA ASP A 79 7.31 -22.44 -18.95
C ASP A 79 6.59 -21.44 -18.04
N GLY A 80 7.35 -20.58 -17.35
CA GLY A 80 6.81 -19.63 -16.38
C GLY A 80 6.56 -20.22 -15.00
N ASP A 81 6.94 -21.48 -14.77
CA ASP A 81 6.97 -22.09 -13.44
C ASP A 81 7.92 -21.34 -12.52
N VAL A 82 7.54 -21.21 -11.25
CA VAL A 82 8.33 -20.52 -10.23
C VAL A 82 8.50 -21.43 -9.02
N ALA A 83 9.74 -21.78 -8.71
CA ALA A 83 10.09 -22.46 -7.47
C ALA A 83 10.72 -21.46 -6.50
N ILE A 84 10.37 -21.57 -5.21
CA ILE A 84 10.87 -20.71 -4.14
C ILE A 84 11.60 -21.62 -3.15
N GLU A 85 12.92 -21.45 -3.05
CA GLU A 85 13.76 -22.16 -2.08
C GLU A 85 13.97 -21.29 -0.85
N ILE A 86 13.75 -21.85 0.35
CA ILE A 86 13.93 -21.11 1.62
C ILE A 86 15.37 -21.29 2.07
N VAL A 87 16.06 -20.17 2.32
CA VAL A 87 17.44 -20.17 2.79
C VAL A 87 17.46 -20.19 4.33
N PRO A 88 18.10 -21.18 4.97
CA PRO A 88 18.22 -21.21 6.43
C PRO A 88 19.01 -20.01 6.95
N VAL A 89 18.43 -19.26 7.90
CA VAL A 89 19.13 -18.17 8.62
C VAL A 89 19.69 -18.72 9.92
N VAL A 90 21.00 -18.66 10.10
CA VAL A 90 21.64 -18.93 11.39
C VAL A 90 21.49 -17.70 12.27
N ILE A 91 20.59 -17.77 13.25
CA ILE A 91 20.47 -16.74 14.28
C ILE A 91 21.33 -17.19 15.45
N GLU A 92 22.51 -16.59 15.61
CA GLU A 92 23.30 -16.75 16.84
C GLU A 92 22.52 -16.11 18.00
N THR A 93 21.72 -16.93 18.66
CA THR A 93 21.17 -16.58 19.96
C THR A 93 22.35 -16.66 20.93
N PRO A 94 22.74 -15.57 21.64
CA PRO A 94 23.80 -15.65 22.63
C PRO A 94 23.36 -16.62 23.72
N ALA A 95 23.87 -17.86 23.64
CA ALA A 95 23.61 -18.89 24.61
C ALA A 95 24.34 -18.52 25.90
N ALA A 96 23.58 -18.32 26.98
CA ALA A 96 24.13 -18.55 28.31
C ALA A 96 24.56 -20.03 28.39
N PRO A 97 25.71 -20.35 29.01
CA PRO A 97 26.28 -21.68 28.91
C PRO A 97 25.45 -22.69 29.69
N VAL A 98 24.82 -23.64 28.98
CA VAL A 98 24.37 -24.91 29.56
C VAL A 98 24.91 -26.04 28.71
N VAL A 99 25.91 -26.70 29.29
CA VAL A 99 26.41 -28.08 29.11
C VAL A 99 25.74 -28.92 28.01
N THR A 100 26.56 -29.24 27.01
CA THR A 100 26.77 -30.55 26.34
C THR A 100 25.57 -31.44 26.03
N GLY A 101 25.32 -31.63 24.73
CA GLY A 101 24.56 -32.76 24.19
C GLY A 101 24.71 -32.81 22.67
N ASP A 102 25.52 -33.74 22.17
CA ASP A 102 25.97 -33.86 20.79
C ASP A 102 24.84 -33.96 19.75
N ALA A 103 25.09 -33.28 18.62
CA ALA A 103 24.31 -33.35 17.40
C ALA A 103 24.58 -34.66 16.65
N THR A 104 23.53 -35.31 16.15
CA THR A 104 23.59 -36.19 14.98
C THR A 104 22.31 -36.00 14.19
N GLY A 105 22.48 -35.50 12.96
CA GLY A 105 21.39 -35.04 12.11
C GLY A 105 20.56 -36.16 11.51
N THR A 106 19.40 -35.80 11.00
CA THR A 106 18.80 -36.48 9.84
C THR A 106 17.83 -35.51 9.18
N GLY A 107 18.06 -35.21 7.90
CA GLY A 107 17.12 -34.44 7.09
C GLY A 107 15.84 -35.24 6.88
N THR A 108 14.72 -34.72 7.37
CA THR A 108 13.41 -35.34 7.18
C THR A 108 12.80 -34.87 5.86
N ARG A 109 13.03 -35.65 4.80
CA ARG A 109 12.21 -35.62 3.59
C ARG A 109 10.87 -36.30 3.91
N ILE A 110 9.81 -35.52 4.12
CA ILE A 110 8.47 -36.09 4.33
C ILE A 110 7.81 -36.28 2.96
N GLY A 111 8.04 -37.46 2.38
CA GLY A 111 7.18 -38.04 1.35
C GLY A 111 6.04 -38.80 2.02
N THR A 112 4.81 -38.43 1.72
CA THR A 112 3.58 -39.01 2.27
C THR A 112 3.40 -40.45 1.79
N GLY A 113 3.36 -41.41 2.72
CA GLY A 113 3.23 -42.84 2.42
C GLY A 113 2.63 -43.62 3.59
N ILE A 114 1.36 -43.99 3.40
CA ILE A 114 0.43 -44.82 4.17
C ILE A 114 1.06 -46.09 4.79
N GLY A 115 0.75 -46.41 6.07
CA GLY A 115 1.03 -47.75 6.63
C GLY A 115 0.99 -47.90 8.17
N THR A 116 -0.20 -48.22 8.69
CA THR A 116 -0.54 -49.10 9.84
C THR A 116 0.46 -49.48 10.97
N SER A 117 -0.02 -49.30 12.22
CA SER A 117 0.16 -50.16 13.42
C SER A 117 1.55 -50.19 14.09
N THR A 118 1.77 -50.24 15.41
CA THR A 118 0.95 -50.45 16.63
C THR A 118 1.85 -50.23 17.86
N ALA A 119 1.31 -49.60 18.92
CA ALA A 119 1.56 -49.82 20.37
C ALA A 119 3.01 -49.71 20.94
N THR A 120 3.33 -49.20 22.14
CA THR A 120 2.75 -49.36 23.48
C THR A 120 3.42 -48.38 24.48
N GLY A 121 2.66 -47.95 25.51
CA GLY A 121 3.14 -47.61 26.87
C GLY A 121 3.75 -46.21 27.03
N THR A 122 3.48 -45.42 28.07
CA THR A 122 2.91 -45.68 29.42
C THR A 122 2.42 -44.35 29.97
N ALA A 123 1.29 -44.39 30.69
CA ALA A 123 0.66 -43.25 31.33
C ALA A 123 1.49 -42.70 32.51
N ASP A 124 1.48 -41.38 32.68
CA ASP A 124 1.22 -40.80 33.99
C ASP A 124 0.41 -39.50 33.82
N ALA A 125 -0.59 -39.33 34.67
CA ALA A 125 -1.58 -38.28 34.61
C ALA A 125 -1.21 -37.20 35.63
N THR A 126 -1.34 -35.92 35.27
CA THR A 126 -1.95 -34.88 36.12
C THR A 126 -1.86 -33.51 35.43
N GLY A 127 -3.00 -32.81 35.43
CA GLY A 127 -3.00 -31.40 35.84
C GLY A 127 -3.08 -30.34 34.75
N THR A 128 -4.33 -29.91 34.54
CA THR A 128 -4.73 -28.50 34.40
C THR A 128 -4.59 -27.85 33.02
N ASP A 129 -5.72 -27.92 32.32
CA ASP A 129 -6.23 -26.96 31.33
C ASP A 129 -5.78 -25.50 31.62
N ALA A 130 -5.06 -24.90 30.67
CA ALA A 130 -4.75 -23.47 30.67
C ALA A 130 -5.57 -22.82 29.54
N PRO A 131 -6.29 -21.72 29.80
CA PRO A 131 -7.25 -21.20 28.84
C PRO A 131 -6.53 -20.59 27.63
N ALA A 132 -7.12 -20.78 26.46
CA ALA A 132 -6.71 -20.08 25.24
C ALA A 132 -6.72 -18.56 25.47
N PRO A 133 -5.77 -17.80 24.89
CA PRO A 133 -5.79 -16.35 24.98
C PRO A 133 -7.06 -15.83 24.30
N ALA A 134 -7.85 -15.04 25.04
CA ALA A 134 -9.03 -14.40 24.49
C ALA A 134 -8.63 -13.45 23.36
N LEU A 135 -9.13 -13.71 22.15
CA LEU A 135 -9.02 -12.78 21.03
C LEU A 135 -9.77 -11.49 21.39
N SER A 136 -9.07 -10.36 21.36
CA SER A 136 -9.70 -9.05 21.58
C SER A 136 -10.74 -8.78 20.48
N PRO A 137 -11.93 -8.24 20.82
CA PRO A 137 -12.92 -7.89 19.82
C PRO A 137 -12.41 -6.74 18.93
N PRO A 138 -12.85 -6.67 17.67
CA PRO A 138 -12.49 -5.57 16.78
C PRO A 138 -13.04 -4.24 17.32
N SER A 139 -12.21 -3.19 17.29
CA SER A 139 -12.65 -1.84 17.64
C SER A 139 -13.78 -1.38 16.71
N ALA A 140 -14.85 -0.86 17.31
CA ALA A 140 -15.97 -0.27 16.57
C ALA A 140 -15.51 0.95 15.74
N PRO A 141 -16.15 1.24 14.60
CA PRO A 141 -15.86 2.43 13.82
C PRO A 141 -16.18 3.70 14.65
N ASN A 142 -15.27 4.67 14.60
CA ASN A 142 -15.47 5.98 15.22
C ASN A 142 -16.81 6.59 14.75
N ALA A 143 -17.69 6.90 15.69
CA ALA A 143 -18.92 7.64 15.41
C ALA A 143 -18.56 9.04 14.86
N PRO A 144 -19.33 9.58 13.91
CA PRO A 144 -19.12 10.94 13.42
C PRO A 144 -19.31 11.96 14.57
N PRO A 145 -18.60 13.10 14.54
CA PRO A 145 -18.76 14.12 15.57
C PRO A 145 -20.20 14.64 15.59
N VAL A 146 -20.79 14.73 16.79
CA VAL A 146 -22.13 15.27 17.02
C VAL A 146 -22.11 16.78 16.73
N SER A 147 -23.02 17.26 15.89
CA SER A 147 -23.16 18.68 15.58
C SER A 147 -23.55 19.50 16.83
N PRO A 148 -23.05 20.74 16.99
CA PRO A 148 -23.42 21.60 18.11
C PRO A 148 -24.90 22.02 18.03
N PRO A 149 -25.56 22.27 19.17
CA PRO A 149 -26.94 22.71 19.20
C PRO A 149 -27.12 24.11 18.58
N PRO A 150 -28.29 24.40 17.98
CA PRO A 150 -28.57 25.73 17.43
C PRO A 150 -28.66 26.79 18.54
N PRO A 151 -28.31 28.06 18.23
CA PRO A 151 -28.44 29.15 19.18
C PRO A 151 -29.92 29.46 19.50
N PRO A 152 -30.22 29.96 20.72
CA PRO A 152 -31.57 30.36 21.10
C PRO A 152 -32.04 31.61 20.32
N PRO A 153 -33.37 31.80 20.20
CA PRO A 153 -33.99 32.92 19.47
C PRO A 153 -33.75 34.29 20.12
#